data_AF-A0A7J4T3E5-F1
#
_entry.id   AF-A0A7J4T3E5-F1
#
_cell.length_a   1.000
_cell.length_b   1.000
_cell.length_c   1.000
_cell.angle_alpha   90.00
_cell.angle_beta   90.00
_cell.angle_gamma   90.00
#
_symmetry.space_group_name_H-M   'P 1'
#
loop_
_entity.id
_entity.type
_entity.pdbx_description
1 polymer ?
#
loop_
_entity_poly.entity_id
_entity_poly.type
_entity_poly.pdbx_seq_one_letter_code
_entity_poly.pdbx_strand_id
1 'polypeptide(L)'
;MIGLQLPILLVAPQDKGYSFKDENSKMVDKTEVRQVVPANVPTSTKPNKKSKEALFMGLGDIIFPGMLVLSAVQWLDSDNAFVIAMFALIGSLIGYFILMTYVARGKAQAGLPLLNGGAIVGYLIGGVIFMGAEIFNLGITL
;
A
#
# COMPACT_ATOMS: atom_id res chain seq x y z
N MET A 1 -28.15 -10.16 8.13
CA MET A 1 -26.73 -10.16 7.71
C MET A 1 -26.24 -8.72 7.84
N ILE A 2 -25.28 -8.45 8.71
CA ILE A 2 -24.78 -7.08 8.92
C ILE A 2 -23.96 -6.75 7.66
N GLY A 3 -24.43 -5.78 6.88
CA GLY A 3 -23.80 -5.35 5.62
C GLY A 3 -22.52 -4.57 5.88
N LEU A 4 -21.45 -5.27 6.27
CA LEU A 4 -20.12 -4.66 6.38
C LEU A 4 -19.54 -4.48 4.97
N GLN A 5 -19.70 -3.29 4.40
CA GLN A 5 -18.86 -2.80 3.31
C GLN A 5 -17.49 -2.43 3.90
N LEU A 6 -16.67 -3.42 4.25
CA LEU A 6 -15.29 -3.15 4.62
C LEU A 6 -14.55 -2.73 3.34
N PRO A 7 -14.11 -1.47 3.21
CA PRO A 7 -13.32 -1.08 2.06
C PRO A 7 -12.02 -1.91 2.08
N ILE A 8 -11.79 -2.71 1.04
CA ILE A 8 -10.58 -3.51 0.82
C ILE A 8 -9.36 -2.61 0.49
N LEU A 9 -9.51 -1.31 0.73
CA LEU A 9 -8.77 -0.25 0.09
C LEU A 9 -8.50 0.85 1.11
N LEU A 10 -7.24 1.04 1.45
CA LEU A 10 -6.78 2.15 2.25
C LEU A 10 -6.70 3.38 1.36
N VAL A 11 -7.24 4.49 1.86
CA VAL A 11 -7.30 5.75 1.13
C VAL A 11 -6.27 6.69 1.74
N ALA A 12 -5.21 6.97 1.00
CA ALA A 12 -4.21 7.97 1.39
C ALA A 12 -4.49 9.30 0.65
N PRO A 13 -4.98 10.35 1.33
CA PRO A 13 -5.23 11.64 0.71
C PRO A 13 -3.92 12.26 0.21
N GLN A 14 -3.89 12.66 -1.07
CA GLN A 14 -2.74 13.36 -1.65
C GLN A 14 -2.73 14.86 -1.29
N ASP A 15 -3.88 15.40 -0.88
CA ASP A 15 -4.08 16.81 -0.53
C ASP A 15 -4.88 16.93 0.77
N LYS A 16 -4.57 17.92 1.61
CA LYS A 16 -5.25 18.18 2.90
C LYS A 16 -6.75 18.49 2.77
N GLY A 17 -7.23 18.80 1.57
CA GLY A 17 -8.63 19.08 1.28
C GLY A 17 -9.43 17.88 0.76
N TYR A 18 -8.82 16.69 0.68
CA TYR A 18 -9.50 15.48 0.19
C TYR A 18 -10.38 14.86 1.29
N SER A 19 -11.64 14.57 0.95
CA SER A 19 -12.63 13.94 1.82
C SER A 19 -13.35 12.83 1.06
N PHE A 20 -13.12 11.57 1.45
CA PHE A 20 -13.74 10.39 0.83
C PHE A 20 -15.27 10.36 1.05
N LYS A 21 -15.79 11.11 2.03
CA LYS A 21 -17.22 11.14 2.37
C LYS A 21 -18.04 11.88 1.30
N ASP A 22 -17.43 12.85 0.63
CA ASP A 22 -18.10 13.68 -0.38
C ASP A 22 -18.16 13.00 -1.77
N GLU A 23 -17.42 11.90 -1.96
CA GLU A 23 -17.29 11.19 -3.24
C GLU A 23 -18.31 10.05 -3.44
N ASN A 24 -19.05 9.65 -2.38
CA ASN A 24 -20.05 8.56 -2.41
C ASN A 24 -21.23 8.79 -3.39
N SER A 25 -21.37 9.99 -3.98
CA SER A 25 -22.46 10.32 -4.90
C SER A 25 -22.14 10.03 -6.39
N LYS A 26 -20.91 9.65 -6.75
CA LYS A 26 -20.48 9.57 -8.17
C LYS A 26 -19.90 8.22 -8.61
N MET A 27 -20.28 7.12 -7.97
CA MET A 27 -20.22 5.82 -8.65
C MET A 27 -21.48 5.68 -9.52
N VAL A 28 -21.55 6.49 -10.58
CA VAL A 28 -22.61 6.37 -11.59
C VAL A 28 -22.14 5.41 -12.67
N ASP A 29 -22.94 4.36 -12.81
CA ASP A 29 -23.02 3.37 -13.87
C ASP A 29 -22.49 3.89 -15.23
N LYS A 30 -21.46 3.24 -15.77
CA LYS A 30 -20.96 3.52 -17.12
C LYS A 30 -21.85 2.80 -18.13
N THR A 31 -23.12 3.13 -18.13
CA THR A 31 -24.09 2.65 -19.12
C THR A 31 -25.11 3.75 -19.39
N GLU A 32 -24.75 4.75 -20.19
CA GLU A 32 -25.67 5.30 -21.18
C GLU A 32 -24.94 6.17 -22.21
N VAL A 33 -25.22 5.85 -23.46
CA VAL A 33 -24.59 6.38 -24.66
C VAL A 33 -25.27 7.70 -25.03
N ARG A 34 -24.42 8.73 -25.22
CA ARG A 34 -24.61 9.98 -25.99
C ARG A 34 -26.03 10.26 -26.51
N GLN A 35 -26.66 11.28 -25.93
CA GLN A 35 -27.66 12.08 -26.62
C GLN A 35 -27.10 13.50 -26.85
N VAL A 36 -27.15 13.94 -28.11
CA VAL A 36 -26.53 15.18 -28.63
C VAL A 36 -27.63 16.22 -28.81
N VAL A 37 -27.60 17.37 -28.12
CA VAL A 37 -28.24 18.66 -28.52
C VAL A 37 -27.81 19.84 -27.59
N PRO A 38 -27.94 21.14 -27.98
CA PRO A 38 -26.78 22.05 -28.08
C PRO A 38 -26.82 23.35 -27.24
N ALA A 39 -25.64 23.98 -27.15
CA ALA A 39 -25.31 25.42 -27.07
C ALA A 39 -26.21 26.38 -26.25
N ASN A 40 -25.88 26.56 -24.96
CA ASN A 40 -25.63 27.87 -24.32
C ASN A 40 -25.49 27.68 -22.80
N VAL A 41 -24.27 27.59 -22.29
CA VAL A 41 -24.01 27.75 -20.85
C VAL A 41 -22.73 28.59 -20.68
N PRO A 42 -22.79 29.75 -20.00
CA PRO A 42 -21.63 30.60 -19.80
C PRO A 42 -20.52 29.85 -19.04
N THR A 43 -19.32 29.90 -19.61
CA THR A 43 -18.07 29.38 -19.07
C THR A 43 -17.77 30.00 -17.70
N SER A 44 -18.09 29.28 -16.64
CA SER A 44 -17.42 29.48 -15.36
C SER A 44 -16.08 28.74 -15.40
N THR A 45 -15.04 29.47 -15.78
CA THR A 45 -13.64 29.08 -15.58
C THR A 45 -13.35 29.03 -14.07
N LYS A 46 -13.77 27.95 -13.41
CA LYS A 46 -13.12 27.55 -12.17
C LYS A 46 -11.81 26.87 -12.56
N PRO A 47 -10.66 27.29 -12.00
CA PRO A 47 -9.41 26.59 -12.25
C PRO A 47 -9.61 25.16 -11.77
N ASN A 48 -9.58 24.22 -12.72
CA ASN A 48 -9.65 22.80 -12.43
C ASN A 48 -8.32 22.47 -11.73
N LYS A 49 -8.24 22.74 -10.42
CA LYS A 49 -7.23 22.15 -9.56
C LYS A 49 -7.44 20.67 -9.76
N LYS A 50 -6.56 20.05 -10.53
CA LYS A 50 -6.40 18.60 -10.58
C LYS A 50 -6.07 18.17 -9.15
N SER A 51 -7.10 17.98 -8.34
CA SER A 51 -6.99 17.32 -7.05
C SER A 51 -6.36 15.99 -7.39
N LYS A 52 -5.12 15.77 -6.92
CA LYS A 52 -4.49 14.48 -7.14
C LYS A 52 -5.40 13.46 -6.47
N GLU A 53 -6.01 12.63 -7.30
CA GLU A 53 -6.96 11.60 -6.89
C GLU A 53 -6.31 10.78 -5.77
N ALA A 54 -7.09 10.45 -4.74
CA ALA A 54 -6.55 9.74 -3.59
C ALA A 54 -5.96 8.40 -4.02
N LEU A 55 -4.83 8.05 -3.40
CA LEU A 55 -4.21 6.78 -3.69
C LEU A 55 -4.92 5.70 -2.89
N PHE A 56 -5.59 4.85 -3.64
CA PHE A 56 -6.23 3.65 -3.17
C PHE A 56 -5.19 2.53 -3.12
N MET A 57 -4.73 2.18 -1.92
CA MET A 57 -3.79 1.09 -1.70
C MET A 57 -4.55 -0.15 -1.24
N GLY A 58 -4.27 -1.29 -1.85
CA GLY A 58 -4.86 -2.55 -1.42
C GLY A 58 -4.49 -2.81 0.04
N LEU A 59 -5.48 -3.13 0.87
CA LEU A 59 -5.24 -3.46 2.28
C LEU A 59 -4.27 -4.65 2.43
N GLY A 60 -4.28 -5.58 1.46
CA GLY A 60 -3.33 -6.69 1.38
C GLY A 60 -1.86 -6.25 1.35
N ASP A 61 -1.55 -5.10 0.73
CA ASP A 61 -0.17 -4.61 0.58
C ASP A 61 0.46 -4.27 1.94
N ILE A 62 -0.34 -3.97 2.96
CA ILE A 62 0.14 -3.74 4.33
C ILE A 62 0.12 -5.04 5.13
N ILE A 63 -0.89 -5.89 4.94
CA ILE A 63 -1.01 -7.17 5.67
C ILE A 63 0.16 -8.10 5.36
N PHE A 64 0.53 -8.29 4.09
CA PHE A 64 1.57 -9.26 3.72
C PHE A 64 2.94 -9.00 4.39
N PRO A 65 3.53 -7.79 4.30
CA PRO A 65 4.78 -7.53 4.99
C PRO A 65 4.60 -7.53 6.52
N GLY A 66 3.43 -7.11 7.03
CA GLY A 66 3.11 -7.16 8.46
C GLY A 66 3.11 -8.59 9.02
N MET A 67 2.63 -9.57 8.25
CA MET A 67 2.67 -10.99 8.64
C MET A 67 4.09 -11.49 8.82
N LEU A 68 5.04 -11.08 7.96
CA LEU A 68 6.45 -11.43 8.10
C LEU A 68 7.05 -10.85 9.40
N VAL A 69 6.75 -9.59 9.71
CA VAL A 69 7.20 -8.93 10.95
C VAL A 69 6.69 -9.68 12.18
N LEU A 70 5.40 -9.99 12.22
CA LEU A 70 4.81 -10.74 13.35
C LEU A 70 5.39 -12.15 13.45
N SER A 71 5.58 -12.83 12.32
CA SER A 71 6.19 -14.16 12.28
C SER A 71 7.62 -14.15 12.83
N ALA A 72 8.41 -13.13 12.48
CA ALA A 72 9.77 -12.98 12.99
C ALA A 72 9.81 -12.72 14.51
N VAL A 73 8.83 -12.02 15.08
CA VAL A 73 8.75 -11.85 16.55
C VAL A 73 8.33 -13.14 17.24
N GLN A 74 7.40 -13.90 16.65
CA GLN A 74 6.77 -15.04 17.30
C GLN A 74 7.58 -16.34 17.20
N TRP A 75 8.27 -16.57 16.08
CA TRP A 75 8.83 -17.89 15.72
C TRP A 75 10.35 -17.93 15.65
N LEU A 76 11.01 -16.78 15.68
CA LEU A 76 12.46 -16.73 15.60
C LEU A 76 13.05 -16.99 16.99
N ASP A 77 13.77 -18.10 17.13
CA ASP A 77 14.43 -18.50 18.38
C ASP A 77 15.74 -17.72 18.57
N SER A 78 15.60 -16.43 18.83
CA SER A 78 16.72 -15.51 19.02
C SER A 78 16.34 -14.38 19.97
N ASP A 79 17.25 -14.02 20.88
CA ASP A 79 17.12 -12.82 21.71
C ASP A 79 16.98 -11.53 20.87
N ASN A 80 17.45 -11.57 19.61
CA ASN A 80 17.38 -10.46 18.66
C ASN A 80 16.16 -10.52 17.73
N ALA A 81 15.20 -11.43 17.94
CA ALA A 81 14.02 -11.60 17.09
C ALA A 81 13.26 -10.29 16.85
N PHE A 82 13.07 -9.49 17.90
CA PHE A 82 12.42 -8.18 17.80
C PHE A 82 13.22 -7.20 16.92
N VAL A 83 14.55 -7.19 17.04
CA VAL A 83 15.43 -6.33 16.24
C VAL A 83 15.36 -6.74 14.76
N ILE A 84 15.39 -8.05 14.48
CA ILE A 84 15.26 -8.59 13.11
C ILE A 84 13.89 -8.23 12.51
N ALA A 85 12.81 -8.34 13.29
CA ALA A 85 11.48 -7.93 12.88
C ALA A 85 11.42 -6.42 12.56
N MET A 86 12.13 -5.58 13.33
CA MET A 86 12.24 -4.15 13.03
C MET A 86 12.99 -3.87 11.74
N PHE A 87 14.03 -4.64 11.42
CA PHE A 87 14.69 -4.54 10.12
C PHE A 87 13.75 -4.87 8.96
N ALA A 88 12.92 -5.90 9.10
CA ALA A 88 11.88 -6.24 8.11
C ALA A 88 10.85 -5.10 7.95
N LEU A 89 10.39 -4.52 9.06
CA LEU A 89 9.47 -3.37 9.04
C LEU A 89 10.10 -2.17 8.33
N ILE A 90 11.33 -1.80 8.68
CA ILE A 90 12.06 -0.68 8.05
C ILE A 90 12.28 -0.95 6.56
N GLY A 91 12.63 -2.17 6.18
CA GLY A 91 12.76 -2.59 4.79
C GLY A 91 11.45 -2.40 4.01
N SER A 92 10.30 -2.77 4.59
CA SER A 92 8.99 -2.54 3.98
C SER A 92 8.68 -1.05 3.79
N LEU A 93 9.09 -0.22 4.77
CA LEU A 93 8.87 1.23 4.74
C LEU A 93 9.74 1.91 3.68
N ILE A 94 10.98 1.45 3.49
CA ILE A 94 11.85 1.88 2.39
C ILE A 94 11.23 1.47 1.05
N GLY A 95 10.74 0.23 0.93
CA GLY A 95 10.03 -0.26 -0.25
C GLY A 95 8.80 0.60 -0.59
N TYR A 96 8.02 0.97 0.42
CA TYR A 96 6.90 1.90 0.31
C TYR A 96 7.34 3.30 -0.15
N PHE A 97 8.42 3.84 0.43
CA PHE A 97 8.94 5.16 0.04
C PHE A 97 9.39 5.19 -1.43
N ILE A 98 10.05 4.12 -1.90
CA ILE A 98 10.44 3.95 -3.30
C ILE A 98 9.20 3.86 -4.19
N LEU A 99 8.20 3.07 -3.80
CA LEU A 99 6.93 2.96 -4.53
C LEU A 99 6.25 4.32 -4.66
N MET A 100 6.13 5.06 -3.57
CA MET A 100 5.51 6.39 -3.57
C MET A 100 6.27 7.39 -4.43
N THR A 101 7.59 7.24 -4.56
CA THR A 101 8.39 8.04 -5.50
C THR A 101 8.00 7.76 -6.96
N TYR A 102 7.73 6.50 -7.33
CA TYR A 102 7.25 6.15 -8.67
C TYR A 102 5.81 6.61 -8.92
N VAL A 103 4.93 6.42 -7.94
CA VAL A 103 3.53 6.87 -8.00
C VAL A 103 3.45 8.40 -8.12
N ALA A 104 4.26 9.13 -7.36
CA ALA A 104 4.32 10.59 -7.44
C ALA A 104 4.80 11.10 -8.81
N ARG A 105 5.58 10.28 -9.53
CA ARG A 105 6.03 10.52 -10.92
C ARG A 105 5.01 10.08 -11.97
N GLY A 106 3.82 9.62 -11.57
CA GLY A 106 2.74 9.17 -12.46
C GLY A 106 2.99 7.81 -13.10
N LYS A 107 4.00 7.05 -12.64
CA LYS A 107 4.26 5.69 -13.11
C LYS A 107 3.55 4.70 -12.19
N ALA A 108 2.47 4.10 -12.67
CA ALA A 108 1.80 3.01 -11.97
C ALA A 108 2.76 1.82 -11.87
N GLN A 109 3.02 1.39 -10.64
CA GLN A 109 3.89 0.25 -10.34
C GLN A 109 3.13 -0.68 -9.39
N ALA A 110 3.35 -1.98 -9.51
CA ALA A 110 2.80 -2.93 -8.55
C ALA A 110 3.38 -2.64 -7.15
N GLY A 111 2.51 -2.41 -6.16
CA GLY A 111 2.93 -2.12 -4.80
C GLY A 111 3.53 -3.33 -4.08
N LEU A 112 2.89 -4.50 -4.26
CA LEU A 112 3.28 -5.75 -3.61
C LEU A 112 4.76 -6.14 -3.80
N PRO A 113 5.36 -6.12 -5.00
CA PRO A 113 6.77 -6.47 -5.17
C PRO A 113 7.72 -5.56 -4.38
N LEU A 114 7.47 -4.25 -4.37
CA LEU A 114 8.35 -3.30 -3.67
C LEU A 114 8.19 -3.39 -2.16
N LEU A 115 6.96 -3.53 -1.65
CA LEU A 115 6.72 -3.65 -0.22
C LEU A 115 7.21 -4.99 0.33
N ASN A 116 6.79 -6.10 -0.27
CA ASN A 116 7.19 -7.44 0.18
C ASN A 116 8.68 -7.67 -0.05
N GLY A 117 9.22 -7.24 -1.20
CA GLY A 117 10.65 -7.32 -1.49
C GLY A 117 11.47 -6.52 -0.48
N GLY A 118 11.05 -5.30 -0.15
CA GLY A 118 11.68 -4.49 0.90
C GLY A 118 11.66 -5.18 2.27
N ALA A 119 10.52 -5.76 2.66
CA ALA A 119 10.38 -6.48 3.92
C ALA A 119 11.29 -7.71 4.00
N ILE A 120 11.34 -8.52 2.93
CA ILE A 120 12.19 -9.71 2.85
C ILE A 120 13.67 -9.32 2.88
N VAL A 121 14.09 -8.30 2.13
CA VAL A 121 15.48 -7.82 2.14
C VAL A 121 15.85 -7.31 3.54
N GLY A 122 14.96 -6.55 4.19
CA GLY A 122 15.17 -6.11 5.57
C GLY A 122 15.33 -7.28 6.53
N TYR A 123 14.42 -8.26 6.48
CA TYR A 123 14.49 -9.49 7.28
C TYR A 123 15.81 -10.23 7.08
N LEU A 124 16.26 -10.41 5.83
CA LEU A 124 17.51 -11.10 5.52
C LEU A 124 18.73 -10.32 6.03
N ILE A 125 18.77 -9.00 5.87
CA ILE A 125 19.86 -8.17 6.38
C ILE A 125 19.93 -8.27 7.91
N GLY A 126 18.81 -8.06 8.61
CA GLY A 126 18.75 -8.19 10.06
C GLY A 126 19.12 -9.60 10.53
N GLY A 127 18.53 -10.62 9.91
CA GLY A 127 18.77 -12.02 10.24
C GLY A 127 20.23 -12.44 10.03
N VAL A 128 20.86 -12.06 8.92
CA VAL A 128 22.27 -12.37 8.69
C VAL A 128 23.18 -11.65 9.70
N ILE A 129 22.87 -10.40 10.07
CA ILE A 129 23.67 -9.64 11.05
C ILE A 129 23.55 -10.21 12.47
N PHE A 130 22.35 -10.60 12.90
CA PHE A 130 22.07 -10.96 14.30
C PHE A 130 21.96 -12.48 14.57
N MET A 131 21.71 -13.31 13.56
CA MET A 131 21.63 -14.78 13.65
C MET A 131 22.60 -15.51 12.71
N GLY A 132 23.23 -14.82 11.75
CA GLY A 132 24.14 -15.46 10.80
C GLY A 132 23.42 -16.45 9.88
N ALA A 133 24.01 -17.63 9.67
CA ALA A 133 23.46 -18.65 8.77
C ALA A 133 22.19 -19.33 9.29
N GLU A 134 21.92 -19.27 10.61
CA GLU A 134 20.74 -19.91 11.22
C GLU A 134 19.42 -19.31 10.73
N ILE A 135 19.44 -18.10 10.16
CA ILE A 135 18.25 -17.51 9.54
C ILE A 135 17.71 -18.33 8.35
N PHE A 136 18.56 -19.17 7.75
CA PHE A 136 18.21 -20.07 6.66
C PHE A 136 17.87 -21.49 7.14
N ASN A 137 17.90 -21.73 8.44
CA ASN A 137 17.47 -22.98 9.01
C ASN A 137 15.92 -23.04 8.98
N LEU A 138 15.39 -23.73 7.99
CA LEU A 138 13.94 -23.81 7.76
C LEU A 138 13.25 -24.84 8.66
N GLY A 139 13.95 -25.43 9.64
CA GLY A 139 13.40 -26.43 10.55
C GLY A 139 13.00 -27.74 9.86
N ILE A 140 13.50 -27.99 8.65
CA ILE A 140 13.29 -29.24 7.91
C ILE A 140 14.47 -30.18 8.17
N THR A 141 14.22 -31.24 8.92
CA THR A 141 15.11 -32.41 8.99
C THR A 141 14.97 -33.21 7.70
N LEU A 142 16.08 -33.48 7.00
CA LEU A 142 16.11 -34.31 5.80
C LEU A 142 15.91 -35.80 6.13
#